data_AF-A0A3L7D519-F1
#
_entry.id   AF-A0A3L7D519-F1
#
_cell.length_a   1.000
_cell.length_b   1.000
_cell.length_c   1.000
_cell.angle_alpha   90.00
_cell.angle_beta   90.00
_cell.angle_gamma   90.00
#
_symmetry.space_group_name_H-M   'P 1'
#
loop_
_entity.id
_entity.type
_entity.pdbx_description
1 polymer ?
#
loop_
_entity_poly.entity_id
_entity_poly.type
_entity_poly.pdbx_seq_one_letter_code
_entity_poly.pdbx_strand_id
1 'polypeptide(L)'
;EFRPLKQIIERFNRTFKGTYRPTHGFGAEAGSVSFVTLCVAYFNFLRPHSALEGRVPVVIPALADLPHMPARWTKLIDMAQAFLQQEAA
;
A
#
# COMPACT_ATOMS: atom_id res chain seq x y z
N GLU A 1 -17.16 -14.40 -19.68
CA GLU A 1 -17.33 -14.26 -18.21
C GLU A 1 -16.24 -13.42 -17.54
N PHE A 2 -14.95 -13.80 -17.59
CA PHE A 2 -13.88 -13.12 -16.82
C PHE A 2 -13.32 -11.80 -17.39
N ARG A 3 -13.85 -11.30 -18.52
CA ARG A 3 -13.35 -10.08 -19.17
C ARG A 3 -13.36 -8.84 -18.25
N PRO A 4 -14.41 -8.58 -17.44
CA PRO A 4 -14.42 -7.45 -16.52
C PRO A 4 -13.32 -7.54 -15.45
N LEU A 5 -13.09 -8.72 -14.88
CA LEU A 5 -12.05 -8.93 -13.86
C LEU A 5 -10.65 -8.66 -14.43
N LYS A 6 -10.37 -9.14 -15.63
CA LYS A 6 -9.12 -8.83 -16.36
C LYS A 6 -8.92 -7.32 -16.52
N GLN A 7 -9.96 -6.59 -16.91
CA GLN A 7 -9.87 -5.14 -17.11
C GLN A 7 -9.57 -4.37 -15.81
N ILE A 8 -10.06 -4.84 -14.67
CA ILE A 8 -9.74 -4.25 -13.36
C ILE A 8 -8.25 -4.40 -13.07
N ILE A 9 -7.71 -5.62 -13.26
CA ILE A 9 -6.27 -5.91 -13.06
C ILE A 9 -5.41 -5.09 -14.02
N GLU A 10 -5.78 -5.00 -15.30
CA GLU A 10 -5.04 -4.22 -16.30
C GLU A 10 -5.02 -2.72 -15.98
N ARG A 11 -6.14 -2.15 -15.52
CA ARG A 11 -6.21 -0.75 -15.09
C ARG A 11 -5.33 -0.52 -13.86
N PHE A 12 -5.38 -1.40 -12.88
CA PHE A 12 -4.52 -1.33 -11.70
C PHE A 12 -3.03 -1.38 -12.09
N ASN A 13 -2.64 -2.34 -12.94
CA ASN A 13 -1.27 -2.47 -13.41
C ASN A 13 -0.80 -1.26 -14.24
N ARG A 14 -1.71 -0.60 -14.96
CA ARG A 14 -1.41 0.66 -15.66
C ARG A 14 -1.13 1.79 -14.68
N THR A 15 -1.93 1.91 -13.61
CA THR A 15 -1.69 2.89 -12.54
C THR A 15 -0.35 2.62 -11.86
N PHE A 16 -0.08 1.37 -11.48
CA PHE A 16 1.22 0.97 -10.90
C PHE A 16 2.39 1.32 -11.82
N LYS A 17 2.25 1.06 -13.13
CA LYS A 17 3.27 1.45 -14.12
C LYS A 17 3.44 2.97 -14.23
N GLY A 18 2.34 3.71 -14.12
CA GLY A 18 2.35 5.16 -14.14
C GLY A 18 3.10 5.80 -12.96
N THR A 19 3.07 5.18 -11.78
CA THR A 19 3.74 5.71 -10.59
C THR A 19 5.26 5.49 -10.60
N TYR A 20 5.76 4.38 -11.16
CA TYR A 20 7.22 4.12 -11.19
C TYR A 20 7.94 4.67 -12.42
N ARG A 21 7.25 4.89 -13.55
CA ARG A 21 7.91 5.41 -14.78
C ARG A 21 8.68 6.73 -14.54
N PRO A 22 8.15 7.72 -13.81
CA PRO A 22 8.87 8.95 -13.49
C PRO A 22 10.10 8.75 -12.61
N THR A 23 10.21 7.63 -11.88
CA THR A 23 11.36 7.32 -11.02
C THR A 23 12.53 6.71 -11.80
N HIS A 24 12.46 6.64 -13.13
CA HIS A 24 13.44 5.97 -14.00
C HIS A 24 13.63 4.48 -13.68
N GLY A 25 12.57 3.82 -13.18
CA GLY A 25 12.63 2.44 -12.72
C GLY A 25 12.99 2.32 -11.24
N PHE A 26 13.49 1.14 -10.84
CA PHE A 26 13.76 0.84 -9.43
C PHE A 26 15.22 1.09 -9.00
N GLY A 27 16.15 1.21 -9.96
CA GLY A 27 17.58 1.40 -9.70
C GLY A 27 18.31 0.15 -9.16
N ALA A 28 17.65 -0.67 -8.34
CA ALA A 28 18.16 -1.93 -7.79
C ALA A 28 17.00 -2.89 -7.45
N GLU A 29 17.32 -4.17 -7.24
CA GLU A 29 16.35 -5.19 -6.81
C GLU A 29 15.68 -4.80 -5.49
N ALA A 30 16.46 -4.36 -4.49
CA ALA A 30 15.94 -3.87 -3.22
C ALA A 30 14.93 -2.73 -3.39
N GLY A 31 15.19 -1.81 -4.33
CA GLY A 31 14.27 -0.73 -4.67
C GLY A 31 12.93 -1.25 -5.22
N SER A 32 12.94 -2.34 -5.98
CA SER A 32 11.71 -2.97 -6.50
C SER A 32 10.87 -3.58 -5.37
N VAL A 33 11.51 -4.25 -4.42
CA VAL A 33 10.86 -4.85 -3.25
C VAL A 33 10.25 -3.76 -2.39
N SER A 34 11.00 -2.71 -2.08
CA SER A 34 10.50 -1.58 -1.28
C SER A 34 9.31 -0.89 -1.96
N PHE A 35 9.41 -0.63 -3.28
CA PHE A 35 8.34 0.04 -4.02
C PHE A 35 7.04 -0.79 -4.06
N VAL A 36 7.15 -2.09 -4.35
CA VAL A 36 5.98 -2.98 -4.38
C VAL A 36 5.37 -3.09 -2.98
N THR A 37 6.20 -3.23 -1.93
CA THR A 37 5.74 -3.27 -0.54
C THR A 37 4.96 -2.00 -0.17
N LEU A 38 5.48 -0.81 -0.50
CA LEU A 38 4.79 0.45 -0.25
C LEU A 38 3.50 0.58 -1.06
N CYS A 39 3.47 0.12 -2.31
CA CYS A 39 2.24 0.09 -3.11
C CYS A 39 1.18 -0.80 -2.47
N VAL A 40 1.55 -2.01 -2.04
CA VAL A 40 0.63 -2.93 -1.35
C VAL A 40 0.13 -2.30 -0.06
N ALA A 41 1.02 -1.69 0.74
CA ALA A 41 0.64 -1.05 1.98
C ALA A 41 -0.36 0.09 1.76
N TYR A 42 -0.08 0.95 0.78
CA TYR A 42 -0.93 2.07 0.43
C TYR A 42 -2.32 1.64 -0.05
N PHE A 43 -2.40 0.73 -1.02
CA PHE A 43 -3.69 0.38 -1.64
C PHE A 43 -4.58 -0.51 -0.75
N ASN A 44 -4.00 -1.32 0.15
CA ASN A 44 -4.79 -2.23 0.98
C ASN A 44 -5.13 -1.68 2.37
N PHE A 45 -4.24 -0.90 2.99
CA PHE A 45 -4.41 -0.51 4.40
C PHE A 45 -4.60 1.00 4.61
N LEU A 46 -4.28 1.84 3.62
CA LEU A 46 -4.25 3.29 3.82
C LEU A 46 -5.20 4.07 2.92
N ARG A 47 -5.30 3.70 1.64
CA ARG A 47 -6.05 4.44 0.63
C ARG A 47 -7.55 4.10 0.68
N PRO A 48 -8.42 5.08 0.98
CA PRO A 48 -9.86 4.94 0.80
C PRO A 48 -10.22 4.45 -0.60
N HIS A 49 -11.16 3.49 -0.68
CA HIS A 49 -11.63 2.95 -1.94
C HIS A 49 -13.10 3.31 -2.17
N SER A 50 -13.41 3.90 -3.32
CA SER A 50 -14.78 4.35 -3.64
C SER A 50 -15.79 3.21 -3.67
N ALA A 51 -15.43 2.06 -4.22
CA ALA A 51 -16.29 0.86 -4.21
C ALA A 51 -16.49 0.26 -2.81
N LEU A 52 -15.76 0.73 -1.80
CA LEU A 52 -15.88 0.30 -0.41
C LEU A 52 -16.41 1.45 0.48
N GLU A 53 -17.15 2.40 -0.10
CA GLU A 53 -17.75 3.52 0.64
C GLU A 53 -16.69 4.36 1.39
N GLY A 54 -15.52 4.53 0.79
CA GLY A 54 -14.41 5.26 1.40
C GLY A 54 -13.61 4.47 2.44
N ARG A 55 -13.93 3.19 2.68
CA ARG A 55 -13.12 2.30 3.51
C ARG A 55 -11.91 1.78 2.74
N VAL A 56 -10.91 1.33 3.49
CA VAL A 56 -9.76 0.60 2.97
C VAL A 56 -10.12 -0.89 2.78
N PRO A 57 -9.49 -1.61 1.83
CA PRO A 57 -9.74 -3.05 1.65
C PRO A 57 -9.52 -3.89 2.90
N VAL A 58 -8.51 -3.56 3.71
CA VAL A 58 -8.20 -4.25 4.96
C VAL A 58 -8.04 -3.22 6.07
N VAL A 59 -8.94 -3.26 7.05
CA VAL A 59 -8.96 -2.33 8.17
C VAL A 59 -7.98 -2.78 9.24
N ILE A 60 -7.06 -1.91 9.61
CA ILE A 60 -6.18 -2.07 10.77
C ILE A 60 -6.73 -1.16 11.87
N PRO A 61 -7.26 -1.70 13.00
CA PRO A 61 -7.88 -0.90 14.05
C PRO A 61 -6.98 0.23 14.56
N ALA A 62 -5.68 -0.02 14.71
CA ALA A 62 -4.70 0.97 15.17
C ALA A 62 -4.54 2.19 14.22
N LEU A 63 -5.05 2.12 12.98
CA LEU A 63 -4.98 3.21 11.99
C LEU A 63 -6.31 3.93 11.75
N ALA A 64 -7.42 3.38 12.24
CA ALA A 64 -8.76 3.81 11.87
C ALA A 64 -9.04 5.28 12.26
N ASP A 65 -8.67 5.64 13.49
CA ASP A 65 -9.00 6.94 14.10
C ASP A 65 -7.91 8.00 13.91
N LEU A 66 -6.90 7.72 13.08
CA LEU A 66 -5.80 8.65 12.87
C LEU A 66 -6.21 9.78 11.90
N PRO A 67 -5.86 11.03 12.22
CA PRO A 67 -6.48 12.22 11.63
C PRO A 67 -6.11 12.49 10.16
N HIS A 68 -4.94 11.99 9.71
CA HIS A 68 -4.47 12.22 8.36
C HIS A 68 -3.47 11.14 7.92
N MET A 69 -3.19 11.10 6.62
CA MET A 69 -2.32 10.09 5.99
C MET A 69 -0.91 10.03 6.62
N PRO A 70 -0.21 11.16 6.91
CA PRO A 70 1.06 11.09 7.61
C PRO A 70 1.01 10.37 8.97
N ALA A 71 -0.03 10.60 9.78
CA ALA A 71 -0.17 9.94 11.07
C ALA A 71 -0.33 8.42 10.91
N ARG A 72 -1.09 7.99 9.90
CA ARG A 72 -1.24 6.56 9.57
C ARG A 72 0.07 5.91 9.15
N TRP A 73 0.88 6.60 8.35
CA TRP A 73 2.22 6.11 7.98
C TRP A 73 3.15 6.02 9.19
N THR A 74 3.21 7.06 10.02
CA THR A 74 4.03 7.04 11.23
C THR A 74 3.61 5.89 12.16
N LYS A 75 2.31 5.64 12.31
CA LYS A 75 1.82 4.52 13.12
C LYS A 75 2.17 3.15 12.52
N LEU A 76 2.12 2.99 11.21
CA LEU A 76 2.58 1.76 10.55
C LEU A 76 4.07 1.50 10.80
N ILE A 77 4.90 2.54 10.72
CA ILE A 77 6.34 2.44 10.98
C ILE A 77 6.59 2.06 12.44
N ASP A 78 5.91 2.72 13.38
CA ASP A 78 5.96 2.40 14.82
C ASP A 78 5.60 0.94 15.10
N MET A 79 4.50 0.45 14.52
CA MET A 79 4.10 -0.97 14.64
C MET A 79 5.13 -1.93 14.05
N ALA A 80 5.72 -1.60 12.90
CA ALA A 80 6.77 -2.40 12.29
C ALA A 80 8.05 -2.44 13.15
N GLN A 81 8.42 -1.31 13.77
CA GLN A 81 9.55 -1.26 14.70
C GLN A 81 9.30 -2.12 15.94
N ALA A 82 8.11 -2.04 16.54
CA ALA A 82 7.75 -2.89 17.67
C ALA A 82 7.79 -4.38 17.33
N PHE A 83 7.33 -4.76 16.13
CA PHE A 83 7.40 -6.13 15.63
C PHE A 83 8.84 -6.63 15.51
N LEU A 84 9.73 -5.84 14.89
CA LEU A 84 11.14 -6.21 14.74
C LEU A 84 11.86 -6.34 16.10
N GLN A 85 11.51 -5.52 17.08
CA GLN A 85 12.05 -5.63 18.44
C GLN A 85 11.60 -6.91 19.14
N GLN A 86 10.35 -7.34 18.91
CA GLN A 86 9.84 -8.60 19.45
C GLN A 86 10.51 -9.82 18.79
N GLU A 87 10.78 -9.79 17.49
CA GLU A 87 11.48 -10.88 16.80
C GLU A 87 12.96 -11.00 17.22
N ALA A 88 13.57 -9.90 17.65
CA ALA A 88 14.96 -9.87 18.10
C ALA A 88 15.17 -10.32 19.56
N ALA A 89 14.08 -10.49 20.34
CA ALA A 89 14.09 -10.88 21.75
C ALA A 89 13.91 -12.39 21.93
#